data_AF-A0A378PQN4-F1
#
_entry.id   AF-A0A378PQN4-F1
#
_cell.length_a   1.000
_cell.length_b   1.000
_cell.length_c   1.000
_cell.angle_alpha   90.00
_cell.angle_beta   90.00
_cell.angle_gamma   90.00
#
_symmetry.space_group_name_H-M   'P 1'
#
loop_
_entity.id
_entity.type
_entity.pdbx_description
1 polymer ?
#
loop_
_entity_poly.entity_id
_entity_poly.type
_entity_poly.pdbx_seq_one_letter_code
_entity_poly.pdbx_strand_id
1 'polypeptide(L)'
;MFMNGAGDSNIIFGDGLDNDIGKGIQNEQFDILVANPPYSVSAFKSHLKLKNNQLSLLNLITNNGGEIEVLFCERIAQLLKSGGIGAVILPSSILSNDSTSYTGARELLLQEFFIHAIVNLGSKTFGATGTNTVILFLEKMKYPPKQINFAKYHARAIFNKAELNIGMIKMFINAI
;
A
#
# COMPACT_ATOMS: atom_id res chain seq x y z
N MET A 1 -8.56 -8.76 -20.33
CA MET A 1 -7.92 -7.66 -21.07
C MET A 1 -8.19 -7.77 -22.57
N PHE A 2 -7.76 -8.85 -23.23
CA PHE A 2 -7.94 -9.06 -24.67
C PHE A 2 -9.39 -8.90 -25.16
N MET A 3 -10.36 -9.57 -24.52
CA MET A 3 -11.79 -9.48 -24.89
C MET A 3 -12.42 -8.09 -24.71
N ASN A 4 -11.77 -7.19 -23.97
CA ASN A 4 -12.26 -5.82 -23.72
C ASN A 4 -11.49 -4.78 -24.55
N GLY A 5 -10.82 -5.18 -25.64
CA GLY A 5 -10.11 -4.27 -26.54
C GLY A 5 -8.71 -3.86 -26.08
N ALA A 6 -8.23 -4.36 -24.93
CA ALA A 6 -6.88 -4.10 -24.41
C ALA A 6 -5.91 -5.22 -24.81
N GLY A 7 -5.78 -5.46 -26.12
CA GLY A 7 -4.99 -6.56 -26.69
C GLY A 7 -3.49 -6.48 -26.40
N ASP A 8 -2.94 -5.26 -26.35
CA ASP A 8 -1.51 -4.99 -26.10
C ASP A 8 -1.15 -4.99 -24.60
N SER A 9 -2.03 -5.52 -23.74
CA SER A 9 -1.76 -5.60 -22.30
C SER A 9 -0.63 -6.58 -22.00
N ASN A 10 0.33 -6.14 -21.20
CA ASN A 10 1.42 -6.99 -20.74
C ASN A 10 1.03 -7.72 -19.44
N ILE A 11 0.74 -9.02 -19.52
CA ILE A 11 0.45 -9.88 -18.37
C ILE A 11 1.67 -10.75 -18.09
N ILE A 12 2.27 -10.55 -16.93
CA ILE A 12 3.51 -11.21 -16.54
C ILE A 12 3.22 -12.26 -15.45
N PHE A 13 3.64 -13.50 -15.69
CA PHE A 13 3.57 -14.55 -14.69
C PHE A 13 4.76 -14.46 -13.72
N GLY A 14 4.49 -14.29 -12.42
CA GLY A 14 5.53 -14.20 -11.39
C GLY A 14 4.96 -14.00 -9.99
N ASP A 15 5.86 -13.99 -9.01
CA ASP A 15 5.53 -13.60 -7.63
C ASP A 15 5.50 -12.07 -7.53
N GLY A 16 4.44 -11.51 -6.95
CA GLY A 16 4.29 -10.06 -6.81
C GLY A 16 5.31 -9.41 -5.87
N LEU A 17 5.93 -10.18 -4.97
CA LEU A 17 6.97 -9.70 -4.07
C LEU A 17 8.38 -9.74 -4.69
N ASP A 18 8.55 -10.41 -5.84
CA ASP A 18 9.84 -10.48 -6.55
C ASP A 18 10.10 -9.22 -7.36
N ASN A 19 11.39 -8.99 -7.66
CA ASN A 19 11.84 -7.96 -8.58
C ASN A 19 12.53 -8.61 -9.78
N ASP A 20 11.73 -9.18 -10.67
CA ASP A 20 12.21 -9.93 -11.82
C ASP A 20 12.55 -9.00 -13.00
N ILE A 21 13.80 -8.51 -13.02
CA ILE A 21 14.34 -7.64 -14.08
C ILE A 21 14.20 -8.31 -15.46
N GLY A 22 14.32 -9.64 -15.53
CA GLY A 22 14.18 -10.40 -16.78
C GLY A 22 12.77 -10.36 -17.36
N LYS A 23 11.77 -10.01 -16.54
CA LYS A 23 10.38 -9.82 -16.96
C LYS A 23 10.02 -8.36 -17.22
N GLY A 24 11.01 -7.46 -17.17
CA GLY A 24 10.81 -6.03 -17.45
C GLY A 24 10.09 -5.27 -16.32
N ILE A 25 10.04 -5.84 -15.11
CA ILE A 25 9.55 -5.16 -13.91
C ILE A 25 10.74 -4.59 -13.14
N GLN A 26 10.69 -3.29 -12.89
CA GLN A 26 11.72 -2.56 -12.16
C GLN A 26 11.05 -1.69 -11.08
N ASN A 27 11.83 -1.33 -10.06
CA ASN A 27 11.40 -0.34 -9.09
C ASN A 27 11.21 1.01 -9.79
N GLU A 28 10.31 1.83 -9.25
CA GLU A 28 10.00 3.17 -9.75
C GLU A 28 9.60 3.20 -11.23
N GLN A 29 8.82 2.21 -11.66
CA GLN A 29 8.39 2.07 -13.04
C GLN A 29 6.97 2.59 -13.29
N PHE A 30 6.11 2.59 -12.26
CA PHE A 30 4.68 2.84 -12.44
C PHE A 30 4.27 4.23 -11.96
N ASP A 31 3.56 4.96 -12.83
CA ASP A 31 2.93 6.23 -12.49
C ASP A 31 1.61 6.02 -11.71
N ILE A 32 0.91 4.92 -11.98
CA ILE A 32 -0.33 4.51 -11.32
C ILE A 32 -0.22 3.04 -10.95
N LEU A 33 -0.57 2.70 -9.71
CA LEU A 33 -0.64 1.32 -9.21
C LEU A 33 -2.00 1.09 -8.55
N VAL A 34 -2.74 0.09 -9.05
CA VAL A 34 -3.98 -0.38 -8.42
C VAL A 34 -3.77 -1.83 -8.01
N ALA A 35 -4.05 -2.15 -6.75
CA ALA A 35 -3.84 -3.49 -6.25
C ALA A 35 -4.91 -3.93 -5.24
N ASN A 36 -5.21 -5.22 -5.29
CA ASN A 36 -5.86 -5.95 -4.21
C ASN A 36 -4.92 -7.09 -3.82
N PRO A 37 -3.85 -6.81 -3.05
CA PRO A 37 -2.89 -7.83 -2.65
C PRO A 37 -3.58 -8.95 -1.85
N PRO A 38 -3.05 -10.18 -1.91
CA PRO A 38 -3.51 -11.23 -1.01
C PRO A 38 -3.27 -10.81 0.44
N TYR A 39 -4.18 -11.17 1.33
CA TYR A 39 -4.09 -10.89 2.76
C TYR A 39 -4.34 -12.14 3.60
N SER A 40 -3.71 -12.19 4.78
CA SER A 40 -3.87 -13.30 5.75
C SER A 40 -3.50 -14.69 5.23
N VAL A 41 -2.51 -14.78 4.33
CA VAL A 41 -1.97 -16.06 3.86
C VAL A 41 -1.13 -16.68 4.98
N SER A 42 -1.64 -17.74 5.60
CA SER A 42 -0.95 -18.42 6.70
C SER A 42 0.35 -19.09 6.23
N ALA A 43 1.36 -19.07 7.11
CA ALA A 43 2.65 -19.72 6.90
C ALA A 43 3.37 -19.32 5.59
N PHE A 44 3.11 -18.13 5.01
CA PHE A 44 3.78 -17.74 3.75
C PHE A 44 5.29 -17.63 3.93
N LYS A 45 5.75 -17.23 5.13
CA LYS A 45 7.16 -16.91 5.42
C LYS A 45 8.11 -18.09 5.16
N SER A 46 7.72 -19.33 5.46
CA SER A 46 8.54 -20.52 5.20
C SER A 46 8.68 -20.85 3.71
N HIS A 47 7.70 -20.42 2.91
CA HIS A 47 7.67 -20.62 1.46
C HIS A 47 8.22 -19.42 0.69
N LEU A 48 8.42 -18.28 1.36
CA LEU A 48 8.93 -17.07 0.74
C LEU A 48 10.40 -17.25 0.35
N LYS A 49 10.66 -17.21 -0.96
CA LYS A 49 12.00 -17.20 -1.54
C LYS A 49 12.12 -16.00 -2.46
N LEU A 50 12.38 -14.83 -1.87
CA LEU A 50 12.52 -13.59 -2.62
C LEU A 50 13.63 -13.70 -3.67
N LYS A 51 13.33 -13.28 -4.88
CA LYS A 51 14.27 -13.21 -6.00
C LYS A 51 14.50 -11.75 -6.37
N ASN A 52 15.78 -11.35 -6.33
CA ASN A 52 16.26 -10.03 -6.75
C ASN A 52 15.55 -8.85 -6.05
N ASN A 53 14.87 -9.09 -4.93
CA ASN A 53 14.22 -8.07 -4.12
C ASN A 53 14.66 -8.16 -2.67
N GLN A 54 14.68 -7.01 -1.99
CA GLN A 54 14.97 -6.89 -0.57
C GLN A 54 13.80 -6.16 0.08
N LEU A 55 13.24 -6.75 1.13
CA LEU A 55 12.13 -6.19 1.88
C LEU A 55 12.54 -6.08 3.35
N SER A 56 12.70 -4.85 3.83
CA SER A 56 13.08 -4.53 5.20
C SER A 56 12.05 -5.01 6.21
N LEU A 57 10.76 -4.96 5.86
CA LEU A 57 9.67 -5.39 6.74
C LEU A 57 9.65 -6.90 6.94
N LEU A 58 10.31 -7.70 6.10
CA LEU A 58 10.39 -9.16 6.25
C LEU A 58 10.96 -9.59 7.60
N ASN A 59 11.90 -8.79 8.14
CA ASN A 59 12.51 -9.05 9.44
C ASN A 59 11.53 -8.82 10.60
N LEU A 60 10.46 -8.06 10.39
CA LEU A 60 9.44 -7.74 11.39
C LEU A 60 8.26 -8.72 11.37
N ILE A 61 8.10 -9.50 10.30
CA ILE A 61 7.02 -10.48 10.16
C ILE A 61 7.16 -11.58 11.22
N THR A 62 6.07 -11.87 11.92
CA THR A 62 6.02 -12.93 12.93
C THR A 62 6.28 -14.32 12.35
N ASN A 63 6.70 -15.28 13.17
CA ASN A 63 6.95 -16.66 12.72
C ASN A 63 5.69 -17.37 12.21
N ASN A 64 4.50 -16.89 12.63
CA ASN A 64 3.21 -17.38 12.13
C ASN A 64 3.00 -17.01 10.64
N GLY A 65 3.71 -15.99 10.14
CA GLY A 65 3.77 -15.63 8.74
C GLY A 65 2.39 -15.47 8.11
N GLY A 66 1.49 -14.74 8.78
CA GLY A 66 0.12 -14.47 8.33
C GLY A 66 -0.11 -13.03 7.89
N GLU A 67 0.97 -12.26 7.74
CA GLU A 67 0.97 -10.80 7.62
C GLU A 67 1.53 -10.36 6.25
N ILE A 68 1.27 -11.11 5.18
CA ILE A 68 1.89 -10.89 3.86
C ILE A 68 1.54 -9.51 3.29
N GLU A 69 0.37 -8.98 3.64
CA GLU A 69 -0.09 -7.64 3.31
C GLU A 69 0.89 -6.54 3.73
N VAL A 70 1.64 -6.73 4.83
CA VAL A 70 2.70 -5.82 5.29
C VAL A 70 3.81 -5.70 4.26
N LEU A 71 4.21 -6.82 3.64
CA LEU A 71 5.25 -6.85 2.62
C LEU A 71 4.80 -6.18 1.32
N PHE A 72 3.52 -6.27 1.00
CA PHE A 72 2.98 -5.58 -0.16
C PHE A 72 2.98 -4.07 0.01
N CYS A 73 2.81 -3.51 1.22
CA CYS A 73 2.99 -2.08 1.45
C CYS A 73 4.37 -1.58 1.02
N GLU A 74 5.43 -2.31 1.40
CA GLU A 74 6.80 -2.00 0.98
C GLU A 74 6.99 -2.21 -0.54
N ARG A 75 6.42 -3.29 -1.10
CA ARG A 75 6.51 -3.54 -2.54
C ARG A 75 5.86 -2.44 -3.37
N ILE A 76 4.71 -1.92 -2.93
CA ILE A 76 4.01 -0.80 -3.58
C ILE A 76 4.89 0.46 -3.57
N ALA A 77 5.57 0.75 -2.45
CA ALA A 77 6.53 1.85 -2.36
C ALA A 77 7.69 1.70 -3.33
N GLN A 78 8.23 0.48 -3.48
CA GLN A 78 9.31 0.20 -4.43
C GLN A 78 8.87 0.39 -5.89
N LEU A 79 7.66 -0.04 -6.25
CA LEU A 79 7.20 -0.07 -7.64
C LEU A 79 6.74 1.30 -8.16
N LEU A 80 6.15 2.13 -7.31
CA LEU A 80 5.67 3.45 -7.70
C LEU A 80 6.85 4.41 -7.95
N LYS A 81 6.72 5.21 -9.02
CA LYS A 81 7.58 6.36 -9.28
C LYS A 81 7.40 7.44 -8.21
N SER A 82 8.40 8.28 -8.04
CA SER A 82 8.30 9.57 -7.35
C SER A 82 7.06 10.36 -7.84
N GLY A 83 6.14 10.70 -6.93
CA GLY A 83 4.87 11.35 -7.28
C GLY A 83 3.78 10.44 -7.89
N GLY A 84 4.03 9.14 -8.01
CA GLY A 84 3.08 8.16 -8.53
C GLY A 84 1.92 7.91 -7.57
N ILE A 85 0.77 7.49 -8.12
CA ILE A 85 -0.49 7.33 -7.37
C ILE A 85 -0.81 5.85 -7.16
N GLY A 86 -1.14 5.49 -5.93
CA GLY A 86 -1.57 4.15 -5.53
C GLY A 86 -3.03 4.12 -5.07
N ALA A 87 -3.77 3.08 -5.46
CA ALA A 87 -5.05 2.72 -4.85
C ALA A 87 -5.02 1.24 -4.45
N VAL A 88 -4.99 0.97 -3.16
CA VAL A 88 -4.66 -0.37 -2.64
C VAL A 88 -5.69 -0.80 -1.61
N ILE A 89 -6.26 -1.99 -1.81
CA ILE A 89 -7.16 -2.63 -0.85
C ILE A 89 -6.33 -3.44 0.16
N LEU A 90 -6.54 -3.23 1.45
CA LEU A 90 -5.89 -3.98 2.53
C LEU A 90 -6.91 -4.35 3.61
N PRO A 91 -6.64 -5.36 4.46
CA PRO A 91 -7.42 -5.57 5.68
C PRO A 91 -7.41 -4.33 6.57
N SER A 92 -8.53 -4.04 7.24
CA SER A 92 -8.63 -2.89 8.14
C SER A 92 -7.64 -2.96 9.32
N SER A 93 -7.13 -4.15 9.64
CA SER A 93 -6.07 -4.36 10.64
C SER A 93 -4.80 -3.56 10.36
N ILE A 94 -4.53 -3.19 9.10
CA ILE A 94 -3.39 -2.33 8.76
C ILE A 94 -3.40 -1.01 9.55
N LEU A 95 -4.60 -0.51 9.89
CA LEU A 95 -4.78 0.77 10.58
C LEU A 95 -4.61 0.67 12.11
N SER A 96 -4.85 -0.51 12.70
CA SER A 96 -5.06 -0.63 14.15
C SER A 96 -4.35 -1.80 14.83
N ASN A 97 -3.69 -2.69 14.10
CA ASN A 97 -2.97 -3.81 14.72
C ASN A 97 -1.62 -3.33 15.25
N ASP A 98 -1.35 -3.59 16.53
CA ASP A 98 -0.21 -3.05 17.27
C ASP A 98 1.03 -3.96 17.20
N SER A 99 1.00 -5.03 16.42
CA SER A 99 2.20 -5.86 16.22
C SER A 99 3.32 -5.05 15.55
N THR A 100 4.57 -5.49 15.74
CA THR A 100 5.75 -4.82 15.20
C THR A 100 5.72 -4.73 13.67
N SER A 101 5.24 -5.76 12.98
CA SER A 101 5.13 -5.76 11.51
C SER A 101 4.12 -4.74 11.00
N TYR A 102 2.92 -4.68 11.61
CA TYR A 102 1.90 -3.70 11.25
C TYR A 102 2.29 -2.27 11.60
N THR A 103 2.99 -2.07 12.72
CA THR A 103 3.56 -0.76 13.07
C THR A 103 4.61 -0.33 12.05
N GLY A 104 5.53 -1.23 11.67
CA GLY A 104 6.53 -0.96 10.63
C GLY A 104 5.90 -0.65 9.26
N ALA A 105 4.83 -1.34 8.87
CA ALA A 105 4.09 -0.98 7.66
C ALA A 105 3.49 0.43 7.73
N ARG A 106 2.89 0.83 8.86
CA ARG A 106 2.36 2.19 9.03
C ARG A 106 3.46 3.24 8.98
N GLU A 107 4.60 2.99 9.61
CA GLU A 107 5.77 3.88 9.54
C GLU A 107 6.25 4.05 8.10
N LEU A 108 6.43 2.94 7.37
CA LEU A 108 6.80 2.97 5.96
C LEU A 108 5.78 3.74 5.13
N LEU A 109 4.47 3.49 5.32
CA LEU A 109 3.42 4.19 4.58
C LEU A 109 3.45 5.71 4.85
N LEU A 110 3.68 6.12 6.09
CA LEU A 110 3.76 7.54 6.48
C LEU A 110 5.07 8.23 6.04
N GLN A 111 6.14 7.46 5.85
CA GLN A 111 7.43 7.93 5.35
C GLN A 111 7.45 8.07 3.83
N GLU A 112 6.81 7.15 3.11
CA GLU A 112 6.89 7.08 1.65
C GLU A 112 5.72 7.76 0.92
N PHE A 113 4.58 7.98 1.59
CA PHE A 113 3.37 8.44 0.92
C PHE A 113 2.67 9.62 1.60
N PHE A 114 2.02 10.45 0.77
CA PHE A 114 0.86 11.21 1.19
C PHE A 114 -0.38 10.32 1.10
N ILE A 115 -1.08 10.13 2.23
CA ILE A 115 -2.35 9.42 2.26
C ILE A 115 -3.46 10.45 2.02
N HIS A 116 -4.05 10.41 0.82
CA HIS A 116 -5.12 11.34 0.42
C HIS A 116 -6.46 10.96 1.03
N ALA A 117 -6.75 9.66 1.07
CA ALA A 117 -7.99 9.14 1.62
C ALA A 117 -7.83 7.69 2.10
N ILE A 118 -8.65 7.34 3.08
CA ILE A 118 -8.85 5.98 3.55
C ILE A 118 -10.36 5.72 3.48
N VAL A 119 -10.77 4.76 2.66
CA VAL A 119 -12.19 4.38 2.52
C VAL A 119 -12.41 3.05 3.21
N ASN A 120 -13.24 3.03 4.24
CA ASN A 120 -13.63 1.79 4.91
C ASN A 120 -14.75 1.11 4.12
N LEU A 121 -14.55 -0.16 3.77
CA LEU A 121 -15.54 -0.95 3.06
C LEU A 121 -16.40 -1.71 4.07
N GLY A 122 -17.71 -1.75 3.82
CA GLY A 122 -18.65 -2.46 4.67
C GLY A 122 -18.32 -3.96 4.78
N SER A 123 -18.77 -4.59 5.86
CA SER A 123 -18.59 -6.03 6.03
C SER A 123 -19.17 -6.82 4.86
N LYS A 124 -18.51 -7.93 4.50
CA LYS A 124 -18.90 -8.81 3.38
C LYS A 124 -18.81 -8.18 1.97
N THR A 125 -18.14 -7.02 1.82
CA THR A 125 -17.83 -6.46 0.49
C THR A 125 -17.05 -7.47 -0.37
N PHE A 126 -16.10 -8.19 0.24
CA PHE A 126 -15.44 -9.34 -0.36
C PHE A 126 -16.07 -10.61 0.21
N GLY A 127 -16.99 -11.21 -0.56
CA GLY A 127 -17.92 -12.26 -0.09
C GLY A 127 -17.31 -13.55 0.47
N ALA A 128 -15.98 -13.72 0.42
CA ALA A 128 -15.28 -14.89 0.93
C ALA A 128 -14.87 -14.77 2.41
N THR A 129 -14.74 -13.56 2.97
CA THR A 129 -14.16 -13.33 4.30
C THR A 129 -14.95 -12.31 5.11
N GLY A 130 -15.12 -12.55 6.42
CA GLY A 130 -15.68 -11.57 7.35
C GLY A 130 -14.77 -10.38 7.66
N THR A 131 -13.56 -10.36 7.07
CA THR A 131 -12.55 -9.33 7.24
C THR A 131 -13.03 -8.02 6.61
N ASN A 132 -13.12 -6.96 7.42
CA ASN A 132 -13.32 -5.62 6.91
C ASN A 132 -12.06 -5.14 6.18
N THR A 133 -12.24 -4.37 5.12
CA THR A 133 -11.15 -3.92 4.25
C THR A 133 -11.21 -2.42 4.09
N VAL A 134 -10.07 -1.83 3.77
CA VAL A 134 -9.93 -0.40 3.51
C VAL A 134 -9.27 -0.20 2.15
N ILE A 135 -9.62 0.89 1.47
CA ILE A 135 -8.88 1.37 0.30
C ILE A 135 -8.00 2.53 0.74
N LEU A 136 -6.70 2.39 0.54
CA LEU A 136 -5.74 3.48 0.71
C LEU A 136 -5.51 4.17 -0.64
N PHE A 137 -5.79 5.48 -0.69
CA PHE A 137 -5.40 6.34 -1.80
C PHE A 137 -4.11 7.06 -1.45
N LEU A 138 -3.04 6.73 -2.16
CA LEU A 138 -1.66 7.07 -1.85
C LEU A 138 -1.04 7.92 -2.97
N GLU A 139 -0.18 8.87 -2.64
CA GLU A 139 0.74 9.53 -3.57
C GLU A 139 2.16 9.37 -3.05
N LYS A 140 3.06 8.73 -3.81
CA LYS A 140 4.46 8.55 -3.40
C LYS A 140 5.13 9.91 -3.28
N MET A 141 5.85 10.15 -2.20
CA MET A 141 6.57 11.41 -1.99
C MET A 141 7.53 11.68 -3.16
N LYS A 142 7.70 12.97 -3.48
CA LYS A 142 8.56 13.39 -4.60
C LYS A 142 10.02 13.42 -4.17
N TYR A 143 10.86 12.67 -4.88
CA TYR A 143 12.32 12.59 -4.69
C TYR A 143 13.10 13.23 -5.85
N PRO A 144 14.26 13.89 -5.58
CA PRO A 144 14.77 14.20 -4.25
C PRO A 144 13.82 15.16 -3.51
N PRO A 145 13.63 14.98 -2.19
CA PRO A 145 12.69 15.80 -1.46
C PRO A 145 13.21 17.23 -1.49
N LYS A 146 12.39 18.17 -1.98
CA LYS A 146 12.63 19.58 -1.68
C LYS A 146 12.61 19.68 -0.15
N GLN A 147 13.67 20.13 0.51
CA GLN A 147 13.75 20.21 1.99
C GLN A 147 12.51 20.89 2.61
N ILE A 148 11.91 21.83 1.86
CA ILE A 148 10.64 22.50 2.16
C ILE A 148 9.47 21.52 2.37
N ASN A 149 9.42 20.39 1.67
CA ASN A 149 8.33 19.42 1.74
C ASN A 149 8.36 18.64 3.06
N PHE A 150 9.52 18.24 3.57
CA PHE A 150 9.65 17.58 4.87
C PHE A 150 9.28 18.53 6.02
N ALA A 151 9.82 19.75 6.01
CA ALA A 151 9.49 20.74 7.02
C ALA A 151 8.01 21.13 6.98
N LYS A 152 7.42 21.34 5.78
CA LYS A 152 5.98 21.55 5.62
C LYS A 152 5.15 20.35 6.06
N TYR A 153 5.64 19.13 5.90
CA TYR A 153 4.92 17.92 6.31
C TYR A 153 4.86 17.78 7.83
N HIS A 154 6.00 17.87 8.52
CA HIS A 154 6.01 17.87 9.99
C HIS A 154 5.21 19.05 10.55
N ALA A 155 5.38 20.24 9.97
CA ALA A 155 4.58 21.40 10.32
C ALA A 155 3.09 21.13 10.09
N ARG A 156 2.66 20.67 8.91
CA ARG A 156 1.24 20.42 8.60
C ARG A 156 0.66 19.30 9.46
N ALA A 157 1.38 18.22 9.74
CA ALA A 157 0.92 17.16 10.64
C ALA A 157 0.76 17.64 12.09
N ILE A 158 1.62 18.56 12.54
CA ILE A 158 1.57 19.16 13.89
C ILE A 158 0.50 20.26 13.96
N PHE A 159 0.44 21.16 12.98
CA PHE A 159 -0.49 22.30 12.93
C PHE A 159 -1.92 21.87 12.54
N ASN A 160 -2.11 20.86 11.69
CA ASN A 160 -3.43 20.34 11.34
C ASN A 160 -4.04 19.41 12.41
N LYS A 161 -3.37 19.19 13.55
CA LYS A 161 -4.07 18.73 14.76
C LYS A 161 -5.10 19.76 15.26
N ALA A 162 -5.02 21.02 14.81
CA ALA A 162 -5.99 22.08 15.15
C ALA A 162 -7.01 22.41 14.04
N GLU A 163 -6.71 22.09 12.77
CA GLU A 163 -7.64 22.32 11.65
C GLU A 163 -7.86 21.05 10.83
N LEU A 164 -8.65 20.14 11.40
CA LEU A 164 -9.48 19.24 10.60
C LEU A 164 -10.52 20.12 9.88
N ASN A 165 -10.13 20.70 8.75
CA ASN A 165 -11.05 21.44 7.92
C ASN A 165 -12.02 20.43 7.27
N ILE A 166 -13.15 20.25 7.95
CA ILE A 166 -14.29 19.34 7.68
C ILE A 166 -14.90 19.53 6.27
N GLY A 167 -14.39 20.47 5.46
CA GLY A 167 -14.86 20.76 4.09
C GLY A 167 -14.58 19.68 3.04
N MET A 168 -13.48 18.91 3.14
CA MET A 168 -13.22 17.79 2.20
C MET A 168 -13.81 16.45 2.66
N ILE A 169 -14.16 16.32 3.95
CA ILE A 169 -14.81 15.12 4.51
C ILE A 169 -16.32 15.10 4.24
N LYS A 170 -16.90 16.26 3.90
CA LYS A 170 -18.34 16.41 3.63
C LYS A 170 -18.88 15.68 2.39
N MET A 171 -18.05 15.03 1.57
CA MET A 171 -18.53 14.25 0.42
C MET A 171 -18.85 12.78 0.72
N PHE A 172 -18.55 12.24 1.91
CA PHE A 172 -18.76 10.79 2.17
C PHE A 172 -19.50 10.41 3.45
N ILE A 173 -19.97 11.37 4.26
CA ILE A 173 -20.81 11.05 5.43
C ILE A 173 -22.32 11.07 5.10
N ASN A 174 -22.73 11.60 3.93
CA ASN A 174 -24.14 11.65 3.51
C ASN A 174 -24.55 10.57 2.48
N ALA A 175 -23.92 9.39 2.52
CA ALA A 175 -24.35 8.23 1.73
C ALA A 175 -24.47 6.94 2.58
N ILE A 176 -24.86 7.10 3.85
CA ILE A 176 -25.46 6.04 4.67
C ILE A 176 -26.64 6.65 5.40
#